data_AF-A0A935HDR3-F1
#
_entry.id   AF-A0A935HDR3-F1
#
_cell.length_a   1.000
_cell.length_b   1.000
_cell.length_c   1.000
_cell.angle_alpha   90.00
_cell.angle_beta   90.00
_cell.angle_gamma   90.00
#
_symmetry.space_group_name_H-M   'P 1'
#
loop_
_entity.id
_entity.type
_entity.pdbx_description
1 polymer ?
#
loop_
_entity_poly.entity_id
_entity_poly.type
_entity_poly.pdbx_seq_one_letter_code
_entity_poly.pdbx_strand_id
1 'polypeptide(L)'
;MMNNILHFQKAILPTPFLRARETHFNLYAVQATLARIYLSKGDNVNAALYAEKVINSGRFKLQDKTEISNGISKGMIAPKESVFGLYSNKYFSTVKDRFWLQTSFYSYDNRSNISNIYNDIQGGHDYRWDAFFKLPVSQTDKLRFSKLVDPFQVNDQEYLRPADRIKGINMIRLPEMYYIASEALLTTNPERARNYFDAVILSRGLVALKDRVPAVPLTVNLITDDRYKEFIGEGQTFFNMKRLNLNITDPLMKVIPASKAIYVVPIPKIEFDYRN
;
A
#
# COMPACT_ATOMS: atom_id res chain seq x y z
N MET A 1 -7.45 17.16 32.88
CA MET A 1 -7.94 15.78 32.66
C MET A 1 -6.94 15.07 31.77
N MET A 2 -6.07 14.25 32.37
CA MET A 2 -4.99 13.56 31.66
C MET A 2 -5.57 12.38 30.87
N ASN A 3 -5.41 12.43 29.54
CA ASN A 3 -5.68 11.30 28.66
C ASN A 3 -4.68 10.18 28.97
N ASN A 4 -5.13 9.15 29.69
CA ASN A 4 -4.44 7.86 29.78
C ASN A 4 -4.49 7.20 28.38
N ILE A 5 -3.53 7.56 27.52
CA ILE A 5 -3.22 6.80 26.33
C ILE A 5 -2.62 5.49 26.82
N LEU A 6 -3.45 4.45 26.91
CA LEU A 6 -3.00 3.08 27.12
C LEU A 6 -2.06 2.71 25.97
N HIS A 7 -0.75 2.90 26.18
CA HIS A 7 0.28 2.22 25.41
C HIS A 7 0.16 0.73 25.70
N PHE A 8 -0.66 0.04 24.91
CA PHE A 8 -0.51 -1.40 24.76
C PHE A 8 0.81 -1.61 24.04
N GLN A 9 1.88 -1.78 24.82
CA GLN A 9 3.09 -2.44 24.35
C GLN A 9 2.62 -3.68 23.57
N LYS A 10 3.22 -3.95 22.42
CA LYS A 10 3.02 -5.18 21.63
C LYS A 10 3.65 -6.38 22.39
N ALA A 11 3.45 -6.42 23.70
CA ALA A 11 3.90 -7.42 24.63
C ALA A 11 3.19 -8.73 24.35
N ILE A 12 3.87 -9.81 24.71
CA ILE A 12 3.43 -11.19 24.58
C ILE A 12 2.13 -11.33 25.36
N LEU A 13 0.99 -11.21 24.67
CA LEU A 13 -0.31 -11.39 25.29
C LEU A 13 -0.44 -12.88 25.70
N PRO A 14 -0.93 -13.17 26.91
CA PRO A 14 -0.89 -14.51 27.50
C PRO A 14 -1.68 -15.55 26.71
N THR A 15 -2.63 -15.11 25.87
CA THR A 15 -3.39 -16.00 24.99
C THR A 15 -2.81 -15.99 23.55
N PRO A 16 -2.56 -17.17 22.95
CA PRO A 16 -2.08 -17.27 21.57
C PRO A 16 -2.94 -16.50 20.55
N PHE A 17 -4.26 -16.45 20.77
CA PHE A 17 -5.21 -15.73 19.92
C PHE A 17 -5.00 -14.21 19.90
N LEU A 18 -4.51 -13.62 20.99
CA LEU A 18 -4.30 -12.18 21.06
C LEU A 18 -2.93 -11.75 20.49
N ARG A 19 -2.05 -12.70 20.16
CA ARG A 19 -0.80 -12.41 19.46
C ARG A 19 -1.08 -12.16 17.97
N ALA A 20 -0.28 -11.30 17.34
CA ALA A 20 -0.36 -11.03 15.90
C ALA A 20 -1.78 -10.68 15.42
N ARG A 21 -2.49 -9.78 16.12
CA ARG A 21 -3.89 -9.44 15.78
C ARG A 21 -4.07 -8.90 14.36
N GLU A 22 -3.01 -8.38 13.77
CA GLU A 22 -2.95 -7.97 12.36
C GLU A 22 -3.13 -9.13 11.38
N THR A 23 -2.98 -10.40 11.80
CA THR A 23 -3.28 -11.59 10.97
C THR A 23 -4.73 -12.09 11.11
N HIS A 24 -5.51 -11.46 11.99
CA HIS A 24 -6.91 -11.81 12.24
C HIS A 24 -7.80 -10.67 11.76
N PHE A 25 -8.98 -11.02 11.25
CA PHE A 25 -9.95 -10.03 10.76
C PHE A 25 -10.68 -9.35 11.93
N ASN A 26 -9.94 -8.49 12.64
CA ASN A 26 -10.38 -7.81 13.84
C ASN A 26 -11.24 -6.57 13.53
N LEU A 27 -11.69 -5.85 14.57
CA LEU A 27 -12.50 -4.64 14.43
C LEU A 27 -11.91 -3.60 13.46
N TYR A 28 -10.59 -3.35 13.50
CA TYR A 28 -9.95 -2.38 12.62
C TYR A 28 -9.91 -2.88 11.17
N ALA A 29 -9.73 -4.18 10.97
CA ALA A 29 -9.85 -4.79 9.64
C ALA A 29 -11.27 -4.62 9.06
N VAL A 30 -12.30 -4.82 9.89
CA VAL A 30 -13.70 -4.58 9.52
C VAL A 30 -13.93 -3.11 9.16
N GLN A 31 -13.50 -2.18 10.02
CA GLN A 31 -13.65 -0.73 9.76
C GLN A 31 -12.92 -0.30 8.50
N ALA A 32 -11.68 -0.75 8.30
CA ALA A 32 -10.92 -0.41 7.11
C ALA A 32 -11.53 -1.00 5.82
N THR A 33 -12.08 -2.21 5.91
CA THR A 33 -12.81 -2.83 4.79
C THR A 33 -14.08 -2.06 4.46
N LEU A 34 -14.84 -1.62 5.47
CA LEU A 34 -15.99 -0.76 5.28
C LEU A 34 -15.60 0.56 4.60
N ALA A 35 -14.51 1.21 5.03
CA ALA A 35 -14.01 2.42 4.40
C ALA A 35 -13.73 2.22 2.89
N ARG A 36 -13.07 1.12 2.53
CA ARG A 36 -12.80 0.75 1.12
C ARG A 36 -14.08 0.52 0.32
N ILE A 37 -15.05 -0.20 0.90
CA ILE A 37 -16.34 -0.49 0.25
C ILE A 37 -17.14 0.80 0.04
N TYR A 38 -17.27 1.65 1.06
CA TYR A 38 -17.99 2.91 0.95
C TYR A 38 -17.36 3.84 -0.08
N LEU A 39 -16.02 3.96 -0.11
CA LEU A 39 -15.34 4.74 -1.15
C LEU A 39 -15.62 4.17 -2.55
N SER A 40 -15.58 2.85 -2.70
CA SER A 40 -15.85 2.18 -3.99
C SER A 40 -17.30 2.35 -4.45
N LYS A 41 -18.24 2.53 -3.51
CA LYS A 41 -19.66 2.81 -3.76
C LYS A 41 -19.92 4.31 -4.04
N GLY A 42 -18.97 5.19 -3.76
CA GLY A 42 -19.15 6.65 -3.84
C GLY A 42 -19.81 7.27 -2.60
N ASP A 43 -19.95 6.53 -1.51
CA ASP A 43 -20.46 7.04 -0.23
C ASP A 43 -19.30 7.64 0.58
N ASN A 44 -18.97 8.89 0.25
CA ASN A 44 -17.82 9.57 0.83
C ASN A 44 -18.01 9.86 2.34
N VAL A 45 -19.24 10.09 2.80
CA VAL A 45 -19.50 10.35 4.23
C VAL A 45 -19.12 9.14 5.08
N ASN A 46 -19.59 7.96 4.70
CA ASN A 46 -19.25 6.73 5.43
C ASN A 46 -17.80 6.30 5.19
N ALA A 47 -17.25 6.52 3.99
CA ALA A 47 -15.85 6.22 3.71
C ALA A 47 -14.90 7.00 4.65
N ALA A 48 -15.11 8.31 4.79
CA ALA A 48 -14.36 9.15 5.72
C ALA A 48 -14.56 8.69 7.16
N LEU A 49 -15.81 8.47 7.60
CA LEU A 49 -16.13 8.02 8.96
C LEU A 49 -15.35 6.77 9.38
N TYR A 50 -15.33 5.74 8.54
CA TYR A 50 -14.67 4.48 8.88
C TYR A 50 -13.15 4.55 8.73
N ALA A 51 -12.63 5.30 7.75
CA ALA A 51 -11.19 5.54 7.64
C ALA A 51 -10.66 6.27 8.89
N GLU A 52 -11.37 7.31 9.33
CA GLU A 52 -10.99 8.09 10.51
C GLU A 52 -11.07 7.30 11.80
N LYS A 53 -12.01 6.35 11.94
CA LYS A 53 -12.04 5.43 13.09
C LYS A 53 -10.75 4.62 13.21
N VAL A 54 -10.17 4.19 12.09
CA VAL A 54 -8.91 3.44 12.07
C VAL A 54 -7.73 4.36 12.35
N ILE A 55 -7.66 5.52 11.69
CA ILE A 55 -6.60 6.52 11.87
C ILE A 55 -6.54 7.01 13.32
N ASN A 56 -7.69 7.39 13.88
CA ASN A 56 -7.79 7.97 15.22
C ASN A 56 -7.74 6.93 16.34
N SER A 57 -7.68 5.64 16.01
CA SER A 57 -7.57 4.57 17.01
C SER A 57 -6.28 4.61 17.83
N GLY A 58 -5.24 5.26 17.31
CA GLY A 58 -3.89 5.29 17.89
C GLY A 58 -3.15 3.95 17.88
N ARG A 59 -3.71 2.91 17.24
CA ARG A 59 -3.13 1.56 17.18
C ARG A 59 -2.09 1.39 16.08
N PHE A 60 -2.20 2.19 15.03
CA PHE A 60 -1.33 2.13 13.86
C PHE A 60 -0.60 3.45 13.70
N LYS A 61 0.56 3.42 13.05
CA LYS A 61 1.39 4.61 12.82
C LYS A 61 1.96 4.54 11.41
N LEU A 62 1.98 5.67 10.70
CA LEU A 62 2.73 5.74 9.45
C LEU A 62 4.21 5.49 9.76
N GLN A 63 4.87 4.73 8.90
CA GLN A 63 6.32 4.59 8.96
C GLN A 63 6.97 5.91 8.58
N ASP A 64 8.06 6.26 9.26
CA ASP A 64 8.84 7.41 8.84
C ASP A 64 9.79 7.05 7.66
N LYS A 65 10.32 8.09 7.02
CA LYS A 65 11.16 7.93 5.82
C LYS A 65 12.40 7.06 6.06
N THR A 66 12.96 7.05 7.26
CA THR A 66 14.14 6.24 7.58
C THR A 66 13.77 4.76 7.69
N GLU A 67 12.62 4.46 8.29
CA GLU A 67 12.08 3.11 8.37
C GLU A 67 11.80 2.52 6.98
N ILE A 68 11.23 3.34 6.10
CA ILE A 68 10.95 2.96 4.70
C ILE A 68 12.24 2.71 3.95
N SER A 69 13.19 3.65 4.01
CA SER A 69 14.51 3.54 3.37
C SER A 69 15.24 2.26 3.78
N ASN A 70 15.18 1.94 5.08
CA ASN A 70 15.79 0.73 5.64
C ASN A 70 15.01 -0.55 5.30
N GLY A 71 13.84 -0.43 4.66
CA GLY A 71 13.06 -1.55 4.18
C GLY A 71 12.52 -2.44 5.30
N ILE A 72 12.30 -1.89 6.50
CA ILE A 72 11.98 -2.68 7.71
C ILE A 72 10.65 -3.44 7.64
N SER A 73 9.84 -3.19 6.62
CA SER A 73 8.52 -3.80 6.43
C SER A 73 8.32 -4.40 5.03
N LYS A 74 9.41 -4.59 4.28
CA LYS A 74 9.34 -5.21 2.95
C LYS A 74 9.05 -6.70 3.06
N GLY A 75 8.18 -7.19 2.19
CA GLY A 75 7.82 -8.60 2.07
C GLY A 75 7.25 -9.28 3.31
N MET A 76 6.76 -8.47 4.26
CA MET A 76 6.22 -8.95 5.53
C MET A 76 5.01 -8.13 5.94
N ILE A 77 4.28 -8.60 6.94
CA ILE A 77 3.16 -7.85 7.51
C ILE A 77 3.74 -6.64 8.27
N ALA A 78 3.41 -5.43 7.80
CA ALA A 78 4.03 -4.18 8.21
C ALA A 78 3.70 -3.88 9.68
N PRO A 79 4.69 -3.84 10.61
CA PRO A 79 4.37 -3.87 12.04
C PRO A 79 3.68 -2.62 12.58
N LYS A 80 3.91 -1.46 11.95
CA LYS A 80 3.29 -0.19 12.31
C LYS A 80 2.05 0.14 11.48
N GLU A 81 2.05 -0.26 10.21
CA GLU A 81 1.02 0.15 9.25
C GLU A 81 -0.01 -0.93 8.94
N SER A 82 0.27 -2.22 9.15
CA SER A 82 -0.67 -3.29 8.78
C SER A 82 -1.90 -3.26 9.67
N VAL A 83 -3.05 -2.98 9.05
CA VAL A 83 -4.37 -3.12 9.68
C VAL A 83 -4.84 -4.57 9.59
N PHE A 84 -4.58 -5.21 8.44
CA PHE A 84 -4.86 -6.61 8.20
C PHE A 84 -3.88 -7.21 7.19
N GLY A 85 -3.38 -8.40 7.49
CA GLY A 85 -2.50 -9.19 6.63
C GLY A 85 -2.78 -10.68 6.74
N LEU A 86 -2.22 -11.45 5.81
CA LEU A 86 -2.30 -12.91 5.81
C LEU A 86 -0.92 -13.49 6.08
N TYR A 87 -0.83 -14.34 7.10
CA TYR A 87 0.39 -15.11 7.36
C TYR A 87 0.61 -16.14 6.25
N SER A 88 1.84 -16.24 5.75
CA SER A 88 2.21 -17.27 4.79
C SER A 88 3.70 -17.55 4.80
N ASN A 89 4.07 -18.84 4.94
CA ASN A 89 5.45 -19.30 4.79
C ASN A 89 5.86 -19.54 3.33
N LYS A 90 4.90 -19.57 2.40
CA LYS A 90 5.14 -19.85 0.98
C LYS A 90 5.12 -18.60 0.10
N TYR A 91 4.71 -17.46 0.66
CA TYR A 91 4.60 -16.21 -0.10
C TYR A 91 5.95 -15.77 -0.66
N PHE A 92 7.00 -15.85 0.15
CA PHE A 92 8.34 -15.41 -0.24
C PHE A 92 8.89 -16.15 -1.47
N SER A 93 8.71 -17.47 -1.59
CA SER A 93 9.24 -18.21 -2.75
C SER A 93 8.63 -17.72 -4.06
N THR A 94 7.30 -17.54 -4.06
CA THR A 94 6.58 -17.01 -5.23
C THR A 94 7.05 -15.61 -5.60
N VAL A 95 7.24 -14.73 -4.61
CA VAL A 95 7.70 -13.37 -4.85
C VAL A 95 9.16 -13.33 -5.31
N LYS A 96 10.03 -14.14 -4.70
CA LYS A 96 11.44 -14.24 -5.08
C LYS A 96 11.58 -14.61 -6.56
N ASP A 97 10.88 -15.65 -7.00
CA ASP A 97 10.98 -16.15 -8.38
C ASP A 97 10.45 -15.15 -9.41
N ARG A 98 9.37 -14.42 -9.06
CA ARG A 98 8.67 -13.50 -9.97
C ARG A 98 9.25 -12.08 -9.97
N PHE A 99 9.76 -11.57 -8.85
CA PHE A 99 10.10 -10.14 -8.73
C PHE A 99 11.56 -9.87 -8.35
N TRP A 100 12.28 -10.85 -7.78
CA TRP A 100 13.64 -10.67 -7.31
C TRP A 100 14.71 -11.27 -8.22
N LEU A 101 14.54 -12.53 -8.65
CA LEU A 101 15.50 -13.19 -9.55
C LEU A 101 15.55 -12.46 -10.90
N GLN A 102 16.76 -12.23 -11.44
CA GLN A 102 16.88 -11.58 -12.76
C GLN A 102 16.84 -12.54 -13.95
N THR A 103 17.02 -13.83 -13.72
CA THR A 103 17.09 -14.88 -14.74
C THR A 103 16.22 -16.07 -14.34
N SER A 104 14.90 -15.97 -14.55
CA SER A 104 13.98 -17.09 -14.40
C SER A 104 12.94 -17.09 -15.54
N PHE A 105 12.32 -18.24 -15.82
CA PHE A 105 11.23 -18.34 -16.79
C PHE A 105 9.99 -17.51 -16.41
N TYR A 106 9.90 -17.07 -15.15
CA TYR A 106 8.72 -16.43 -14.57
C TYR A 106 8.99 -15.01 -14.05
N SER A 107 10.23 -14.51 -14.17
CA SER A 107 10.62 -13.21 -13.63
C SER A 107 10.00 -12.07 -14.42
N TYR A 108 9.35 -11.15 -13.73
CA TYR A 108 8.84 -9.91 -14.27
C TYR A 108 9.89 -8.82 -14.19
N ASP A 109 10.02 -8.06 -15.29
CA ASP A 109 10.79 -6.83 -15.31
C ASP A 109 9.92 -5.64 -14.86
N ASN A 110 10.59 -4.62 -14.31
CA ASN A 110 9.92 -3.38 -13.97
C ASN A 110 9.40 -2.70 -15.25
N ARG A 111 8.33 -1.92 -15.10
CA ARG A 111 7.91 -0.99 -16.15
C ARG A 111 9.08 -0.07 -16.54
N SER A 112 9.29 0.13 -17.84
CA SER A 112 10.43 0.90 -18.37
C SER A 112 10.55 2.32 -17.79
N ASN A 113 9.43 3.01 -17.53
CA ASN A 113 9.41 4.36 -16.99
C ASN A 113 9.25 4.43 -15.45
N ILE A 114 9.46 3.31 -14.73
CA ILE A 114 9.20 3.25 -13.28
C ILE A 114 10.01 4.29 -12.49
N SER A 115 11.25 4.58 -12.93
CA SER A 115 12.10 5.60 -12.30
C SER A 115 11.44 6.98 -12.32
N ASN A 116 10.90 7.39 -13.47
CA ASN A 116 10.27 8.69 -13.64
C ASN A 116 9.05 8.84 -12.71
N ILE A 117 8.31 7.76 -12.48
CA ILE A 117 7.14 7.77 -11.59
C ILE A 117 7.53 8.19 -10.16
N TYR A 118 8.69 7.79 -9.66
CA TYR A 118 9.12 8.13 -8.29
C TYR A 118 10.01 9.37 -8.22
N ASN A 119 10.81 9.62 -9.26
CA ASN A 119 11.86 10.65 -9.23
C ASN A 119 11.45 11.98 -9.90
N ASP A 120 10.34 12.03 -10.65
CA ASP A 120 9.75 13.29 -11.13
C ASP A 120 8.94 13.95 -10.02
N ILE A 121 9.63 14.67 -9.12
CA ILE A 121 9.05 15.26 -7.92
C ILE A 121 9.42 16.73 -7.75
N GLN A 122 8.48 17.50 -7.20
CA GLN A 122 8.66 18.90 -6.86
C GLN A 122 9.15 19.04 -5.41
N GLY A 123 10.41 18.66 -5.18
CA GLY A 123 11.09 18.78 -3.90
C GLY A 123 10.98 17.56 -2.98
N GLY A 124 12.00 17.40 -2.13
CA GLY A 124 12.16 16.23 -1.26
C GLY A 124 12.83 15.05 -1.99
N HIS A 125 12.70 13.86 -1.39
CA HIS A 125 13.17 12.60 -1.95
C HIS A 125 12.18 11.50 -1.60
N ASP A 126 11.69 10.76 -2.59
CA ASP A 126 10.74 9.66 -2.34
C ASP A 126 11.48 8.40 -1.92
N TYR A 127 11.58 8.16 -0.60
CA TYR A 127 12.30 7.00 -0.06
C TYR A 127 11.67 5.65 -0.44
N ARG A 128 10.46 5.65 -1.00
CA ARG A 128 9.88 4.44 -1.59
C ARG A 128 10.67 3.97 -2.80
N TRP A 129 11.31 4.86 -3.55
CA TRP A 129 12.20 4.48 -4.66
C TRP A 129 13.32 3.56 -4.16
N ASP A 130 14.05 4.02 -3.15
CA ASP A 130 15.16 3.28 -2.57
C ASP A 130 14.70 1.98 -1.91
N ALA A 131 13.52 1.99 -1.30
CA ALA A 131 12.98 0.83 -0.61
C ALA A 131 12.47 -0.23 -1.60
N PHE A 132 11.67 0.18 -2.59
CA PHE A 132 10.88 -0.71 -3.43
C PHE A 132 11.68 -1.25 -4.61
N PHE A 133 12.74 -0.57 -5.02
CA PHE A 133 13.56 -0.97 -6.17
C PHE A 133 15.02 -1.10 -5.76
N LYS A 134 15.58 -2.31 -5.87
CA LYS A 134 16.96 -2.60 -5.46
C LYS A 134 17.67 -3.47 -6.49
N LEU A 135 18.98 -3.30 -6.59
CA LEU A 135 19.85 -4.26 -7.26
C LEU A 135 20.05 -5.47 -6.34
N PRO A 136 19.82 -6.70 -6.82
CA PRO A 136 20.22 -7.91 -6.10
C PRO A 136 21.73 -7.94 -5.85
N VAL A 137 22.14 -8.30 -4.63
CA VAL A 137 23.56 -8.31 -4.22
C VAL A 137 24.43 -9.20 -5.11
N SER A 138 23.86 -10.29 -5.64
CA SER A 138 24.57 -11.25 -6.49
C SER A 138 24.52 -10.94 -7.99
N GLN A 139 23.81 -9.89 -8.42
CA GLN A 139 23.61 -9.60 -9.86
C GLN A 139 23.54 -8.08 -10.10
N THR A 140 24.50 -7.53 -10.83
CA THR A 140 24.77 -6.08 -10.89
C THR A 140 23.95 -5.29 -11.90
N ASP A 141 23.22 -5.94 -12.81
CA ASP A 141 22.84 -5.26 -14.06
C ASP A 141 21.35 -4.92 -14.19
N LYS A 142 20.48 -5.38 -13.28
CA LYS A 142 19.03 -5.13 -13.37
C LYS A 142 18.38 -4.79 -12.03
N LEU A 143 17.78 -3.60 -11.99
CA LEU A 143 16.95 -3.15 -10.87
C LEU A 143 15.71 -4.04 -10.72
N ARG A 144 15.40 -4.48 -9.50
CA ARG A 144 14.30 -5.43 -9.21
C ARG A 144 13.31 -4.87 -8.21
N PHE A 145 12.04 -5.26 -8.36
CA PHE A 145 10.97 -4.86 -7.44
C PHE A 145 11.08 -5.66 -6.13
N SER A 146 11.63 -5.01 -5.11
CA SER A 146 11.99 -5.61 -3.82
C SER A 146 11.00 -5.33 -2.69
N LYS A 147 9.94 -4.52 -2.93
CA LYS A 147 8.95 -4.17 -1.90
C LYS A 147 8.30 -5.40 -1.25
N LEU A 148 8.03 -6.43 -2.05
CA LEU A 148 7.39 -7.67 -1.59
C LEU A 148 8.40 -8.73 -1.12
N VAL A 149 9.71 -8.45 -1.23
CA VAL A 149 10.79 -9.39 -0.92
C VAL A 149 11.13 -9.25 0.57
N ASP A 150 11.03 -10.34 1.31
CA ASP A 150 11.37 -10.37 2.73
C ASP A 150 12.90 -10.38 2.90
N PRO A 151 13.51 -9.35 3.53
CA PRO A 151 14.95 -9.23 3.67
C PRO A 151 15.57 -10.31 4.55
N PHE A 152 14.84 -10.86 5.53
CA PHE A 152 15.36 -11.94 6.37
C PHE A 152 15.42 -13.26 5.60
N GLN A 153 14.46 -13.50 4.70
CA GLN A 153 14.45 -14.73 3.91
C GLN A 153 15.41 -14.65 2.71
N VAL A 154 15.58 -13.47 2.10
CA VAL A 154 16.48 -13.31 0.94
C VAL A 154 17.96 -13.35 1.31
N ASN A 155 18.30 -12.97 2.54
CA ASN A 155 19.66 -12.96 3.06
C ASN A 155 19.97 -14.17 3.97
N ASP A 156 19.08 -15.17 4.04
CA ASP A 156 19.21 -16.34 4.93
C ASP A 156 19.41 -15.97 6.42
N GLN A 157 18.74 -14.89 6.84
CA GLN A 157 18.82 -14.28 8.18
C GLN A 157 17.51 -14.46 8.98
N GLU A 158 16.71 -15.50 8.72
CA GLU A 158 15.46 -15.73 9.46
C GLU A 158 15.66 -15.84 10.98
N TYR A 159 16.84 -16.30 11.44
CA TYR A 159 17.19 -16.37 12.86
C TYR A 159 17.31 -15.00 13.54
N LEU A 160 17.51 -13.91 12.78
CA LEU A 160 17.55 -12.54 13.28
C LEU A 160 16.19 -11.84 13.25
N ARG A 161 15.13 -12.52 12.77
CA ARG A 161 13.79 -11.93 12.60
C ARG A 161 13.21 -11.54 13.98
N PRO A 162 12.92 -10.26 14.23
CA PRO A 162 12.22 -9.86 15.44
C PRO A 162 10.78 -10.42 15.48
N ALA A 163 10.27 -10.70 16.68
CA ALA A 163 8.96 -11.34 16.86
C ALA A 163 7.78 -10.54 16.28
N ASP A 164 7.93 -9.21 16.12
CA ASP A 164 6.92 -8.33 15.53
C ASP A 164 6.95 -8.28 13.99
N ARG A 165 7.91 -8.95 13.33
CA ARG A 165 8.09 -9.02 11.86
C ARG A 165 7.49 -10.30 11.30
N ILE A 166 6.18 -10.32 11.15
CA ILE A 166 5.42 -11.52 10.78
C ILE A 166 5.54 -11.80 9.27
N LYS A 167 5.91 -13.03 8.91
CA LYS A 167 5.92 -13.51 7.51
C LYS A 167 4.52 -13.43 6.90
N GLY A 168 4.40 -12.91 5.69
CA GLY A 168 3.12 -12.84 5.01
C GLY A 168 2.96 -11.63 4.10
N ILE A 169 1.71 -11.34 3.77
CA ILE A 169 1.33 -10.26 2.86
C ILE A 169 0.36 -9.30 3.56
N ASN A 170 0.55 -8.00 3.34
CA ASN A 170 -0.40 -6.99 3.78
C ASN A 170 -1.64 -7.00 2.86
N MET A 171 -2.83 -6.98 3.46
CA MET A 171 -4.10 -6.87 2.73
C MET A 171 -4.71 -5.47 2.84
N ILE A 172 -4.50 -4.81 3.98
CA ILE A 172 -4.91 -3.44 4.27
C ILE A 172 -3.84 -2.78 5.15
N ARG A 173 -3.32 -1.63 4.71
CA ARG A 173 -2.36 -0.83 5.48
C ARG A 173 -2.91 0.57 5.78
N LEU A 174 -2.39 1.19 6.82
CA LEU A 174 -2.80 2.50 7.31
C LEU A 174 -2.78 3.60 6.23
N PRO A 175 -1.78 3.70 5.33
CA PRO A 175 -1.80 4.72 4.27
C PRO A 175 -3.08 4.68 3.43
N GLU A 176 -3.69 3.52 3.26
CA GLU A 176 -4.95 3.39 2.53
C GLU A 176 -6.07 4.17 3.20
N MET A 177 -6.15 4.15 4.53
CA MET A 177 -7.14 4.91 5.29
C MET A 177 -6.91 6.41 5.13
N TYR A 178 -5.65 6.86 5.13
CA TYR A 178 -5.32 8.27 4.88
C TYR A 178 -5.75 8.72 3.49
N TYR A 179 -5.49 7.93 2.45
CA TYR A 179 -5.95 8.27 1.10
C TYR A 179 -7.48 8.21 0.97
N ILE A 180 -8.15 7.23 1.61
CA ILE A 180 -9.62 7.16 1.60
C ILE A 180 -10.20 8.41 2.27
N ALA A 181 -9.71 8.79 3.45
CA ALA A 181 -10.17 9.99 4.15
C ALA A 181 -9.86 11.26 3.35
N SER A 182 -8.67 11.34 2.76
CA SER A 182 -8.27 12.45 1.90
C SER A 182 -9.21 12.63 0.71
N GLU A 183 -9.51 11.56 -0.01
CA GLU A 183 -10.38 11.62 -1.17
C GLU A 183 -11.85 11.91 -0.78
N ALA A 184 -12.34 11.21 0.24
CA ALA A 184 -13.73 11.34 0.68
C ALA A 184 -14.06 12.73 1.22
N LEU A 185 -13.08 13.42 1.81
CA LEU A 185 -13.24 14.78 2.33
C LEU A 185 -12.88 15.87 1.33
N LEU A 186 -12.41 15.53 0.12
CA LEU A 186 -11.83 16.49 -0.82
C LEU A 186 -12.76 17.65 -1.14
N THR A 187 -14.07 17.40 -1.22
CA THR A 187 -15.10 18.43 -1.50
C THR A 187 -15.68 19.05 -0.23
N THR A 188 -15.89 18.26 0.84
CA THR A 188 -16.62 18.69 2.04
C THR A 188 -15.72 19.35 3.08
N ASN A 189 -14.44 18.99 3.13
CA ASN A 189 -13.43 19.60 3.99
C ASN A 189 -12.02 19.52 3.34
N PRO A 190 -11.73 20.40 2.36
CA PRO A 190 -10.48 20.36 1.58
C PRO A 190 -9.20 20.51 2.42
N GLU A 191 -9.26 21.26 3.53
CA GLU A 191 -8.12 21.41 4.44
C GLU A 191 -7.80 20.10 5.14
N ARG A 192 -8.82 19.45 5.72
CA ARG A 192 -8.64 18.16 6.38
C ARG A 192 -8.23 17.06 5.39
N ALA A 193 -8.80 17.08 4.19
CA ALA A 193 -8.39 16.20 3.09
C ALA A 193 -6.91 16.33 2.76
N ARG A 194 -6.41 17.58 2.68
CA ARG A 194 -5.00 17.89 2.46
C ARG A 194 -4.12 17.41 3.61
N ASN A 195 -4.53 17.65 4.85
CA ASN A 195 -3.77 17.19 6.03
C ASN A 195 -3.59 15.66 6.03
N TYR A 196 -4.61 14.89 5.63
CA TYR A 196 -4.47 13.43 5.49
C TYR A 196 -3.51 13.03 4.35
N PHE A 197 -3.56 13.71 3.20
CA PHE A 197 -2.62 13.45 2.10
C PHE A 197 -1.18 13.81 2.48
N ASP A 198 -0.98 15.02 3.00
CA ASP A 198 0.31 15.55 3.42
C ASP A 198 0.96 14.66 4.48
N ALA A 199 0.19 14.11 5.42
CA ALA A 199 0.69 13.16 6.41
C ALA A 199 1.37 11.94 5.77
N VAL A 200 0.80 11.40 4.69
CA VAL A 200 1.42 10.27 3.97
C VAL A 200 2.66 10.72 3.24
N ILE A 201 2.57 11.73 2.36
CA ILE A 201 3.72 12.11 1.52
C ILE A 201 4.92 12.61 2.35
N LEU A 202 4.69 13.32 3.46
CA LEU A 202 5.74 13.72 4.40
C LEU A 202 6.44 12.51 5.02
N SER A 203 5.66 11.49 5.41
CA SER A 203 6.22 10.23 5.95
C SER A 203 7.06 9.47 4.93
N ARG A 204 6.86 9.73 3.63
CA ARG A 204 7.66 9.16 2.51
C ARG A 204 8.87 10.03 2.11
N GLY A 205 9.05 11.18 2.75
CA GLY A 205 10.17 12.11 2.51
C GLY A 205 9.92 13.22 1.48
N LEU A 206 8.67 13.37 1.04
CA LEU A 206 8.25 14.44 0.13
C LEU A 206 7.84 15.70 0.90
N VAL A 207 7.66 16.80 0.17
CA VAL A 207 7.23 18.10 0.71
C VAL A 207 5.71 18.24 0.64
N ALA A 208 5.12 18.77 1.72
CA ALA A 208 3.69 19.06 1.81
C ALA A 208 3.22 19.96 0.67
N LEU A 209 2.00 19.75 0.17
CA LEU A 209 1.51 20.41 -1.05
C LEU A 209 1.52 21.95 -0.96
N LYS A 210 1.26 22.50 0.22
CA LYS A 210 1.27 23.95 0.47
C LYS A 210 2.68 24.56 0.48
N ASP A 211 3.70 23.76 0.75
CA ASP A 211 5.10 24.19 0.89
C ASP A 211 5.90 23.98 -0.41
N ARG A 212 5.25 23.46 -1.47
CA ARG A 212 5.83 23.38 -2.82
C ARG A 212 5.88 24.76 -3.46
N VAL A 213 6.75 24.91 -4.47
CA VAL A 213 6.96 26.18 -5.18
C VAL A 213 6.73 25.98 -6.68
N PRO A 214 5.59 26.38 -7.26
CA PRO A 214 4.42 26.97 -6.58
C PRO A 214 3.65 25.95 -5.72
N ALA A 215 2.84 26.45 -4.78
CA ALA A 215 1.96 25.61 -3.97
C ALA A 215 0.94 24.89 -4.86
N VAL A 216 0.65 23.64 -4.52
CA VAL A 216 -0.18 22.75 -5.35
C VAL A 216 -1.50 22.46 -4.62
N PRO A 217 -2.67 22.59 -5.28
CA PRO A 217 -3.93 22.15 -4.69
C PRO A 217 -4.02 20.62 -4.70
N LEU A 218 -4.61 20.03 -3.65
CA LEU A 218 -4.92 18.61 -3.65
C LEU A 218 -6.01 18.31 -4.69
N THR A 219 -5.82 17.26 -5.49
CA THR A 219 -6.77 16.78 -6.50
C THR A 219 -6.91 15.26 -6.44
N VAL A 220 -8.00 14.72 -6.99
CA VAL A 220 -8.18 13.25 -7.11
C VAL A 220 -7.05 12.60 -7.92
N ASN A 221 -6.50 13.31 -8.92
CA ASN A 221 -5.37 12.81 -9.71
C ASN A 221 -4.11 12.69 -8.84
N LEU A 222 -3.77 13.71 -8.05
CA LEU A 222 -2.62 13.63 -7.13
C LEU A 222 -2.77 12.51 -6.10
N ILE A 223 -3.98 12.31 -5.57
CA ILE A 223 -4.29 11.18 -4.67
C ILE A 223 -4.08 9.86 -5.41
N THR A 224 -4.59 9.73 -6.64
CA THR A 224 -4.49 8.52 -7.46
C THR A 224 -3.05 8.19 -7.83
N ASP A 225 -2.26 9.20 -8.21
CA ASP A 225 -0.86 9.03 -8.60
C ASP A 225 -0.01 8.60 -7.40
N ASP A 226 -0.22 9.20 -6.21
CA ASP A 226 0.52 8.79 -5.02
C ASP A 226 0.04 7.43 -4.48
N ARG A 227 -1.25 7.10 -4.61
CA ARG A 227 -1.78 5.74 -4.35
C ARG A 227 -1.11 4.71 -5.25
N TYR A 228 -0.84 5.02 -6.52
CA TYR A 228 -0.12 4.13 -7.42
C TYR A 228 1.30 3.86 -6.89
N LYS A 229 2.03 4.91 -6.49
CA LYS A 229 3.38 4.80 -5.90
C LYS A 229 3.36 3.95 -4.62
N GLU A 230 2.38 4.20 -3.75
CA GLU A 230 2.27 3.54 -2.45
C GLU A 230 1.86 2.07 -2.57
N PHE A 231 0.95 1.71 -3.50
CA PHE A 231 0.32 0.38 -3.57
C PHE A 231 0.78 -0.49 -4.74
N ILE A 232 1.86 -0.12 -5.43
CA ILE A 232 2.46 -1.01 -6.44
C ILE A 232 2.71 -2.40 -5.83
N GLY A 233 2.27 -3.45 -6.53
CA GLY A 233 2.36 -4.84 -6.07
C GLY A 233 1.31 -5.29 -5.03
N GLU A 234 0.40 -4.42 -4.57
CA GLU A 234 -0.61 -4.76 -3.54
C GLU A 234 -2.04 -4.90 -4.08
N GLY A 235 -2.18 -4.93 -5.41
CA GLY A 235 -3.47 -5.20 -6.08
C GLY A 235 -4.50 -4.08 -6.00
N GLN A 236 -4.18 -2.89 -5.47
CA GLN A 236 -5.15 -1.81 -5.29
C GLN A 236 -5.34 -0.92 -6.53
N THR A 237 -4.32 -0.81 -7.38
CA THR A 237 -4.32 0.09 -8.55
C THR A 237 -5.47 -0.19 -9.51
N PHE A 238 -5.71 -1.47 -9.86
CA PHE A 238 -6.76 -1.86 -10.78
C PHE A 238 -8.16 -1.44 -10.28
N PHE A 239 -8.45 -1.69 -8.99
CA PHE A 239 -9.74 -1.33 -8.40
C PHE A 239 -9.92 0.19 -8.28
N ASN A 240 -8.84 0.93 -8.01
CA ASN A 240 -8.88 2.40 -8.00
C ASN A 240 -9.19 2.98 -9.38
N MET A 241 -8.53 2.45 -10.42
CA MET A 241 -8.80 2.86 -11.80
C MET A 241 -10.22 2.49 -12.23
N LYS A 242 -10.70 1.29 -11.86
CA LYS A 242 -12.06 0.83 -12.16
C LYS A 242 -13.14 1.73 -11.56
N ARG A 243 -13.08 2.04 -10.27
CA ARG A 243 -14.13 2.84 -9.60
C ARG A 243 -14.19 4.28 -10.12
N LEU A 244 -13.05 4.81 -10.58
CA LEU A 244 -12.94 6.15 -11.17
C LEU A 244 -13.15 6.14 -12.69
N ASN A 245 -13.36 4.97 -13.29
CA ASN A 245 -13.47 4.78 -14.75
C ASN A 245 -12.29 5.44 -15.52
N LEU A 246 -11.07 5.25 -15.02
CA LEU A 246 -9.86 5.85 -15.61
C LEU A 246 -9.40 5.08 -16.85
N ASN A 247 -8.77 5.78 -17.80
CA ASN A 247 -8.03 5.12 -18.86
C ASN A 247 -6.76 4.47 -18.29
N ILE A 248 -6.27 3.40 -18.94
CA ILE A 248 -5.00 2.77 -18.58
C ILE A 248 -3.94 3.22 -19.58
N THR A 249 -2.87 3.83 -19.09
CA THR A 249 -1.73 4.24 -19.92
C THR A 249 -0.60 3.22 -19.80
N ASP A 250 -0.22 2.61 -20.91
CA ASP A 250 0.85 1.63 -20.95
C ASP A 250 2.25 2.30 -20.89
N PRO A 251 3.36 1.54 -20.77
CA PRO A 251 4.71 2.11 -20.69
C PRO A 251 5.16 2.90 -21.93
N LEU A 252 4.49 2.73 -23.07
CA LEU A 252 4.76 3.42 -24.33
C LEU A 252 3.81 4.61 -24.55
N MET A 253 3.14 5.07 -23.49
CA MET A 253 2.17 6.17 -23.50
C MET A 253 0.91 5.90 -24.33
N LYS A 254 0.65 4.64 -24.70
CA LYS A 254 -0.60 4.27 -25.34
C LYS A 254 -1.73 4.29 -24.32
N VAL A 255 -2.80 4.98 -24.66
CA VAL A 255 -4.01 5.07 -23.84
C VAL A 255 -4.97 3.96 -24.24
N ILE A 256 -5.35 3.15 -23.27
CA ILE A 256 -6.43 2.16 -23.36
C ILE A 256 -7.67 2.79 -22.71
N PRO A 257 -8.72 3.12 -23.49
CA PRO A 257 -9.91 3.76 -22.95
C PRO A 257 -10.64 2.91 -21.92
N ALA A 258 -11.13 3.56 -20.88
CA ALA A 258 -11.96 2.94 -19.86
C ALA A 258 -13.25 2.37 -20.48
N SER A 259 -13.55 1.10 -20.21
CA SER A 259 -14.81 0.49 -20.62
C SER A 259 -15.14 -0.73 -19.78
N LYS A 260 -16.40 -1.20 -19.86
CA LYS A 260 -16.80 -2.46 -19.23
C LYS A 260 -15.97 -3.65 -19.72
N ALA A 261 -15.61 -3.68 -21.01
CA ALA A 261 -14.79 -4.75 -21.58
C ALA A 261 -13.38 -4.83 -20.97
N ILE A 262 -12.86 -3.72 -20.43
CA ILE A 262 -11.57 -3.67 -19.73
C ILE A 262 -11.72 -4.01 -18.23
N TYR A 263 -12.76 -3.49 -17.58
CA TYR A 263 -12.89 -3.55 -16.11
C TYR A 263 -13.80 -4.65 -15.56
N VAL A 264 -14.57 -5.33 -16.40
CA VAL A 264 -15.46 -6.42 -16.01
C VAL A 264 -14.88 -7.73 -16.53
N VAL A 265 -14.36 -8.54 -15.62
CA VAL A 265 -13.87 -9.88 -15.94
C VAL A 265 -15.07 -10.70 -16.44
N PRO A 266 -14.96 -11.38 -17.60
CA PRO A 266 -16.06 -12.20 -18.11
C PRO A 266 -16.33 -13.37 -17.17
N ILE A 267 -17.60 -13.78 -17.11
CA ILE A 267 -17.98 -15.01 -16.42
C ILE A 267 -17.27 -16.19 -17.11
N PRO A 268 -16.57 -17.08 -16.38
CA PRO A 268 -15.95 -18.26 -16.97
C PRO A 268 -16.96 -19.09 -17.77
N LYS A 269 -16.58 -19.57 -18.96
CA LYS A 269 -17.49 -20.28 -19.87
C LYS A 269 -18.18 -21.49 -19.21
N ILE A 270 -17.45 -22.21 -18.35
CA ILE A 270 -17.95 -23.39 -17.63
C ILE A 270 -19.15 -23.09 -16.72
N GLU A 271 -19.31 -21.83 -16.28
CA GLU A 271 -20.47 -21.41 -15.46
C GLU A 271 -21.77 -21.37 -16.26
N PHE A 272 -21.71 -21.42 -17.60
CA PHE A 272 -22.89 -21.48 -18.47
C PHE A 272 -23.30 -22.90 -18.82
N ASP A 273 -22.39 -23.87 -18.72
CA ASP A 273 -22.64 -25.27 -19.09
C ASP A 273 -23.69 -25.94 -18.20
N TYR A 274 -23.94 -25.39 -16.99
CA TYR A 274 -24.86 -25.93 -15.99
C TYR A 274 -25.94 -24.94 -15.54
N ARG A 275 -26.11 -23.81 -16.24
CA ARG A 275 -27.22 -22.86 -16.00
C ARG A 275 -28.42 -23.30 -16.84
N ASN A 276 -29.25 -24.17 -16.28
CA ASN A 276 -30.61 -24.40 -16.78
C ASN A 276 -31.48 -23.16 -16.53
#